data_AF-A0A7C0U2J1-F1
#
_entry.id   AF-A0A7C0U2J1-F1
#
_cell.length_a   1.000
_cell.length_b   1.000
_cell.length_c   1.000
_cell.angle_alpha   90.00
_cell.angle_beta   90.00
_cell.angle_gamma   90.00
#
_symmetry.space_group_name_H-M   'P 1'
#
loop_
_entity.id
_entity.type
_entity.pdbx_description
1 polymer ?
#
loop_
_entity_poly.entity_id
_entity_poly.type
_entity_poly.pdbx_seq_one_letter_code
_entity_poly.pdbx_strand_id
1 'polypeptide(L)'
;MKFLYPDKLEFLVLTGYISKKAHPKYNDLFIYNYTKKTHYEQNWNYITIQARGLVLDKSYNIIAKPFNKFFYLDSPETQIQLEKLAKIKDINLKKYYITKKYDGCLIIVFKYNNEIIVTTRGQFDTNYAKFAYDFIYHLGIDKYIEKNKTYLFELIGPIFPHIVKYGENDLKLLAINEIKDNEIIEINLYDKKIRKELEAKKFNLVEYYEKLTIKEAKEILEATEPENFEGFVIHFPYFNNLRIKLKSNKFKEEEKNLVKYIKYEQFS
;
A
#
# COMPACT_ATOMS: atom_id res chain seq x y z
N MET A 1 2.17 -6.25 19.32
CA MET A 1 0.73 -5.94 19.33
C MET A 1 -0.05 -7.14 18.81
N LYS A 2 -1.13 -7.54 19.49
CA LYS A 2 -2.03 -8.61 19.01
C LYS A 2 -3.11 -8.09 18.08
N PHE A 3 -3.51 -8.91 17.11
CA PHE A 3 -4.70 -8.68 16.30
C PHE A 3 -5.97 -8.91 17.13
N LEU A 4 -6.95 -8.00 17.02
CA LEU A 4 -8.09 -7.94 17.94
C LEU A 4 -9.22 -8.97 17.68
N TYR A 5 -9.26 -9.59 16.49
CA TYR A 5 -10.38 -10.46 16.09
C TYR A 5 -9.95 -11.74 15.35
N PRO A 6 -9.13 -12.62 15.96
CA PRO A 6 -8.62 -13.82 15.30
C PRO A 6 -9.74 -14.74 14.78
N ASP A 7 -10.79 -15.00 15.57
CA ASP A 7 -11.88 -15.91 15.15
C ASP A 7 -12.64 -15.40 13.93
N LYS A 8 -12.91 -14.08 13.88
CA LYS A 8 -13.57 -13.46 12.72
C LYS A 8 -12.66 -13.44 11.49
N LEU A 9 -11.35 -13.29 11.69
CA LEU A 9 -10.37 -13.38 10.60
C LEU A 9 -10.38 -14.78 9.99
N GLU A 10 -10.31 -15.83 10.82
CA GLU A 10 -10.34 -17.21 10.34
C GLU A 10 -11.69 -17.56 9.70
N PHE A 11 -12.82 -17.06 10.22
CA PHE A 11 -14.11 -17.20 9.53
C PHE A 11 -14.11 -16.56 8.14
N LEU A 12 -13.54 -15.36 7.98
CA LEU A 12 -13.40 -14.69 6.68
C LEU A 12 -12.44 -15.44 5.74
N VAL A 13 -11.46 -16.17 6.29
CA VAL A 13 -10.61 -17.08 5.52
C VAL A 13 -11.41 -18.28 5.02
N LEU A 14 -12.12 -18.97 5.93
CA LEU A 14 -12.94 -20.14 5.61
C LEU A 14 -14.04 -19.83 4.58
N THR A 15 -14.63 -18.63 4.65
CA THR A 15 -15.70 -18.19 3.74
C THR A 15 -15.18 -17.53 2.45
N GLY A 16 -13.86 -17.49 2.26
CA GLY A 16 -13.21 -17.07 1.02
C GLY A 16 -13.12 -15.56 0.79
N TYR A 17 -13.42 -14.73 1.80
CA TYR A 17 -13.24 -13.27 1.74
C TYR A 17 -11.79 -12.85 1.96
N ILE A 18 -11.01 -13.65 2.69
CA ILE A 18 -9.59 -13.43 2.93
C ILE A 18 -8.83 -14.68 2.50
N SER A 19 -7.72 -14.47 1.80
CA SER A 19 -6.73 -15.51 1.54
C SER A 19 -5.68 -15.50 2.64
N LYS A 20 -5.25 -16.69 3.06
CA LYS A 20 -4.18 -16.91 4.04
C LYS A 20 -3.10 -17.75 3.37
N LYS A 21 -1.85 -17.30 3.40
CA LYS A 21 -0.69 -18.07 2.90
C LYS A 21 0.41 -18.10 3.94
N ALA A 22 0.97 -19.28 4.19
CA ALA A 22 2.13 -19.43 5.06
C ALA A 22 3.40 -18.93 4.35
N HIS A 23 4.38 -18.46 5.12
CA HIS A 23 5.71 -18.19 4.62
C HIS A 23 6.43 -19.51 4.28
N PRO A 24 7.13 -19.60 3.13
CA PRO A 24 7.73 -20.87 2.68
C PRO A 24 8.81 -21.41 3.63
N LYS A 25 9.56 -20.51 4.30
CA LYS A 25 10.60 -20.85 5.30
C LYS A 25 10.11 -20.85 6.76
N TYR A 26 9.10 -20.05 7.09
CA TYR A 26 8.67 -19.80 8.47
C TYR A 26 7.22 -20.23 8.62
N ASN A 27 7.01 -21.46 9.07
CA ASN A 27 5.68 -22.07 9.13
C ASN A 27 4.72 -21.41 10.16
N ASP A 28 5.24 -20.55 11.01
CA ASP A 28 4.49 -19.76 11.98
C ASP A 28 4.20 -18.33 11.52
N LEU A 29 4.53 -17.97 10.28
CA LEU A 29 4.28 -16.65 9.71
C LEU A 29 3.27 -16.74 8.56
N PHE A 30 2.22 -15.92 8.60
CA PHE A 30 1.12 -15.95 7.65
C PHE A 30 0.80 -14.57 7.08
N ILE A 31 0.58 -14.49 5.77
CA ILE A 31 0.08 -13.28 5.11
C ILE A 31 -1.42 -13.41 4.81
N TYR A 32 -2.16 -12.35 5.10
CA TYR A 32 -3.60 -12.23 4.93
C TYR A 32 -3.93 -11.13 3.94
N ASN A 33 -4.70 -11.48 2.91
CA ASN A 33 -5.08 -10.55 1.87
C ASN A 33 -6.52 -10.79 1.39
N TYR A 34 -7.32 -9.73 1.24
CA TYR A 34 -8.68 -9.81 0.74
C TYR A 34 -8.69 -10.39 -0.68
N THR A 35 -9.71 -11.19 -0.95
CA THR A 35 -9.86 -11.89 -2.22
C THR A 35 -10.64 -11.07 -3.24
N LYS A 36 -10.71 -11.58 -4.47
CA LYS A 36 -11.59 -11.03 -5.52
C LYS A 36 -13.06 -11.07 -5.06
N LYS A 37 -13.47 -12.10 -4.31
CA LYS A 37 -14.82 -12.22 -3.75
C LYS A 37 -15.19 -11.00 -2.91
N THR A 38 -14.32 -10.62 -1.96
CA THR A 38 -14.50 -9.40 -1.14
C THR A 38 -14.66 -8.16 -1.98
N HIS A 39 -13.89 -8.05 -3.06
CA HIS A 39 -13.97 -6.90 -3.94
C HIS A 39 -15.30 -6.84 -4.71
N TYR A 40 -15.72 -7.95 -5.32
CA TYR A 40 -16.95 -8.00 -6.13
C TYR A 40 -18.22 -7.87 -5.27
N GLU A 41 -18.25 -8.53 -4.12
CA GLU A 41 -19.38 -8.49 -3.18
C GLU A 41 -19.35 -7.26 -2.27
N GLN A 42 -18.32 -6.40 -2.39
CA GLN A 42 -18.13 -5.20 -1.58
C GLN A 42 -18.19 -5.45 -0.07
N ASN A 43 -17.69 -6.61 0.40
CA ASN A 43 -17.69 -6.98 1.81
C ASN A 43 -16.55 -6.26 2.57
N TRP A 44 -16.63 -4.94 2.64
CA TRP A 44 -15.65 -4.08 3.29
C TRP A 44 -16.04 -3.81 4.74
N ASN A 45 -15.38 -4.52 5.64
CA ASN A 45 -15.52 -4.37 7.08
C ASN A 45 -14.14 -4.07 7.71
N TYR A 46 -14.12 -3.90 9.03
CA TYR A 46 -12.90 -3.57 9.76
C TYR A 46 -11.75 -4.57 9.54
N ILE A 47 -12.03 -5.86 9.26
CA ILE A 47 -10.99 -6.89 9.06
C ILE A 47 -10.58 -6.97 7.59
N THR A 48 -11.54 -7.01 6.66
CA THR A 48 -11.24 -7.14 5.22
C THR A 48 -10.52 -5.92 4.66
N ILE A 49 -10.78 -4.72 5.20
CA ILE A 49 -10.01 -3.52 4.87
C ILE A 49 -8.55 -3.66 5.32
N GLN A 50 -8.29 -4.32 6.44
CA GLN A 50 -6.95 -4.50 6.99
C GLN A 50 -6.17 -5.63 6.33
N ALA A 51 -6.86 -6.65 5.84
CA ALA A 51 -6.27 -7.79 5.14
C ALA A 51 -5.80 -7.36 3.74
N ARG A 52 -4.73 -6.59 3.67
CA ARG A 52 -4.14 -6.11 2.42
C ARG A 52 -2.62 -6.34 2.43
N GLY A 53 -2.24 -7.57 2.75
CA GLY A 53 -0.87 -7.98 3.04
C GLY A 53 -0.53 -7.91 4.53
N LEU A 54 -1.53 -8.00 5.40
CA LEU A 54 -1.35 -8.08 6.84
C LEU A 54 -0.56 -9.36 7.15
N VAL A 55 0.53 -9.26 7.92
CA VAL A 55 1.32 -10.42 8.31
C VAL A 55 1.19 -10.65 9.80
N LEU A 56 0.76 -11.84 10.18
CA LEU A 56 0.63 -12.28 11.57
C LEU A 56 1.48 -13.52 11.82
N ASP A 57 1.95 -13.68 13.05
CA ASP A 57 2.48 -14.97 13.49
C ASP A 57 1.35 -15.95 13.90
N LYS A 58 1.70 -17.18 14.27
CA LYS A 58 0.76 -18.22 14.74
C LYS A 58 -0.04 -17.83 15.98
N SER A 59 0.43 -16.85 16.75
CA SER A 59 -0.21 -16.35 17.97
C SER A 59 -1.07 -15.11 17.70
N TYR A 60 -1.24 -14.74 16.43
CA TYR A 60 -1.90 -13.53 15.94
C TYR A 60 -1.24 -12.23 16.41
N ASN A 61 0.06 -12.25 16.69
CA ASN A 61 0.82 -11.02 16.82
C ASN A 61 1.00 -10.40 15.43
N ILE A 62 0.81 -9.08 15.34
CA ILE A 62 1.05 -8.33 14.12
C ILE A 62 2.57 -8.22 13.91
N ILE A 63 3.06 -8.82 12.82
CA ILE A 63 4.47 -8.78 12.42
C ILE A 63 4.70 -7.68 11.39
N ALA A 64 3.79 -7.56 10.41
CA ALA A 64 3.77 -6.44 9.49
C ALA A 64 2.36 -5.92 9.23
N LYS A 65 2.24 -4.59 9.24
CA LYS A 65 1.00 -3.87 8.97
C LYS A 65 1.17 -2.94 7.77
N PRO A 66 0.73 -3.35 6.57
CA PRO A 66 0.72 -2.45 5.43
C PRO A 66 -0.52 -1.55 5.43
N PHE A 67 -0.72 -0.79 4.35
CA PHE A 67 -1.91 0.02 4.15
C PHE A 67 -3.20 -0.77 4.32
N ASN A 68 -4.15 -0.16 5.02
CA ASN A 68 -5.55 -0.52 4.87
C ASN A 68 -5.99 -0.33 3.40
N LYS A 69 -6.99 -1.09 2.96
CA LYS A 69 -7.65 -0.88 1.68
C LYS A 69 -8.23 0.54 1.64
N PHE A 70 -7.78 1.32 0.67
CA PHE A 70 -8.35 2.62 0.35
C PHE A 70 -9.03 2.62 -1.02
N PHE A 71 -9.93 3.57 -1.24
CA PHE A 71 -10.92 3.56 -2.31
C PHE A 71 -10.82 4.80 -3.20
N TYR A 72 -11.51 4.74 -4.34
CA TYR A 72 -11.55 5.88 -5.26
C TYR A 72 -12.36 7.03 -4.67
N LEU A 73 -12.04 8.26 -5.07
CA LEU A 73 -12.74 9.46 -4.60
C LEU A 73 -14.27 9.35 -4.75
N ASP A 74 -14.73 8.77 -5.86
CA ASP A 74 -16.13 8.58 -6.24
C ASP A 74 -16.80 7.35 -5.59
N SER A 75 -16.09 6.59 -4.76
CA SER A 75 -16.65 5.38 -4.13
C SER A 75 -17.57 5.68 -2.94
N PRO A 76 -18.61 4.87 -2.68
CA PRO A 76 -19.46 5.01 -1.50
C PRO A 76 -18.67 5.02 -0.19
N GLU A 77 -17.65 4.18 -0.05
CA GLU A 77 -16.82 4.10 1.15
C GLU A 77 -16.08 5.40 1.41
N THR A 78 -15.57 6.05 0.35
CA THR A 78 -14.92 7.35 0.47
C THR A 78 -15.91 8.47 0.79
N GLN A 79 -17.09 8.49 0.17
CA GLN A 79 -18.10 9.52 0.44
C GLN A 79 -18.52 9.54 1.91
N ILE A 80 -18.75 8.36 2.52
CA ILE A 80 -19.05 8.25 3.95
C ILE A 80 -17.94 8.86 4.81
N GLN A 81 -16.67 8.66 4.45
CA GLN A 81 -15.55 9.23 5.20
C GLN A 81 -15.43 10.74 5.00
N LEU A 82 -15.70 11.24 3.80
CA LEU A 82 -15.69 12.68 3.50
C LEU A 82 -16.83 13.41 4.23
N GLU A 83 -18.01 12.81 4.34
CA GLU A 83 -19.11 13.36 5.13
C GLU A 83 -18.75 13.46 6.63
N LYS A 84 -18.11 12.42 7.17
CA LYS A 84 -17.58 12.45 8.55
C LYS A 84 -16.53 13.54 8.72
N LEU A 85 -15.59 13.63 7.77
CA LEU A 85 -14.55 14.64 7.76
C LEU A 85 -15.13 16.06 7.69
N ALA A 86 -16.16 16.29 6.86
CA ALA A 86 -16.80 17.59 6.70
C ALA A 86 -17.37 18.12 8.03
N LYS A 87 -17.94 17.23 8.85
CA LYS A 87 -18.53 17.54 10.17
C LYS A 87 -17.50 17.88 11.25
N ILE A 88 -16.22 17.55 11.05
CA ILE A 88 -15.16 17.83 12.03
C ILE A 88 -14.82 19.32 12.04
N LYS A 89 -14.77 19.94 13.22
CA LYS A 89 -14.40 21.36 13.36
C LYS A 89 -12.88 21.58 13.41
N ASP A 90 -12.13 20.62 13.94
CA ASP A 90 -10.67 20.70 14.02
C ASP A 90 -10.04 20.66 12.63
N ILE A 91 -9.43 21.78 12.24
CA ILE A 91 -8.78 21.95 10.93
C ILE A 91 -7.53 21.06 10.78
N ASN A 92 -6.87 20.70 11.89
CA ASN A 92 -5.70 19.83 11.84
C ASN A 92 -6.07 18.42 11.37
N LEU A 93 -7.22 17.91 11.80
CA LEU A 93 -7.76 16.63 11.34
C LEU A 93 -8.11 16.65 9.84
N LYS A 94 -8.36 17.83 9.27
CA LYS A 94 -8.67 18.03 7.84
C LYS A 94 -7.43 18.25 6.98
N LYS A 95 -6.24 18.39 7.58
CA LYS A 95 -5.01 18.57 6.82
C LYS A 95 -4.73 17.34 5.97
N TYR A 96 -4.47 17.56 4.68
CA TYR A 96 -4.13 16.52 3.73
C TYR A 96 -2.88 16.85 2.94
N TYR A 97 -2.32 15.82 2.33
CA TYR A 97 -1.22 15.90 1.38
C TYR A 97 -1.60 15.11 0.14
N ILE A 98 -1.18 15.59 -1.03
CA ILE A 98 -1.34 14.86 -2.28
C ILE A 98 0.01 14.25 -2.64
N THR A 99 0.04 12.94 -2.83
CA THR A 99 1.23 12.23 -3.31
C THR A 99 1.01 11.72 -4.73
N LYS A 100 2.09 11.59 -5.50
CA LYS A 100 2.05 10.81 -6.73
C LYS A 100 1.62 9.38 -6.42
N LYS A 101 0.75 8.84 -7.26
CA LYS A 101 0.42 7.42 -7.28
C LYS A 101 1.28 6.79 -8.38
N TYR A 102 2.30 6.06 -7.96
CA TYR A 102 3.10 5.26 -8.88
C TYR A 102 2.34 3.99 -9.26
N ASP A 103 2.47 3.61 -10.53
CA ASP A 103 1.90 2.40 -11.10
C ASP A 103 2.95 1.29 -11.04
N GLY A 104 2.99 0.57 -9.94
CA GLY A 104 4.00 -0.45 -9.72
C GLY A 104 3.45 -1.65 -8.98
N CYS A 105 4.35 -2.31 -8.27
CA CYS A 105 4.00 -3.37 -7.34
C CYS A 105 4.28 -2.92 -5.91
N LEU A 106 3.25 -2.97 -5.05
CA LEU A 106 3.47 -2.75 -3.62
C LEU A 106 4.36 -3.86 -3.05
N ILE A 107 5.51 -3.44 -2.54
CA ILE A 107 6.46 -4.23 -1.76
C ILE A 107 6.32 -3.87 -0.28
N ILE A 108 6.21 -4.90 0.55
CA ILE A 108 6.10 -4.81 2.00
C ILE A 108 7.37 -5.40 2.59
N VAL A 109 8.09 -4.61 3.39
CA VAL A 109 9.38 -4.98 3.97
C VAL A 109 9.31 -4.86 5.49
N PHE A 110 9.75 -5.90 6.20
CA PHE A 110 9.75 -5.92 7.66
C PHE A 110 10.80 -6.90 8.18
N LYS A 111 11.12 -6.83 9.47
CA LYS A 111 12.02 -7.80 10.12
C LYS A 111 11.25 -8.90 10.84
N TYR A 112 11.69 -10.14 10.65
CA TYR A 112 11.21 -11.31 11.39
C TYR A 112 12.39 -12.23 11.71
N ASN A 113 12.54 -12.64 12.97
CA ASN A 113 13.69 -13.43 13.44
C ASN A 113 15.07 -12.86 13.03
N ASN A 114 15.23 -11.53 13.12
CA ASN A 114 16.40 -10.76 12.69
C ASN A 114 16.70 -10.75 11.17
N GLU A 115 15.90 -11.45 10.36
CA GLU A 115 16.00 -11.42 8.90
C GLU A 115 15.04 -10.38 8.31
N ILE A 116 15.41 -9.81 7.17
CA ILE A 116 14.53 -8.96 6.38
C ILE A 116 13.64 -9.86 5.53
N ILE A 117 12.34 -9.69 5.68
CA ILE A 117 11.32 -10.34 4.86
C ILE A 117 10.77 -9.30 3.88
N VAL A 118 10.72 -9.69 2.61
CA VAL A 118 10.18 -8.89 1.51
C VAL A 118 9.04 -9.68 0.90
N THR A 119 7.88 -9.05 0.74
CA THR A 119 6.68 -9.68 0.18
C THR A 119 5.93 -8.69 -0.69
N THR A 120 5.18 -9.21 -1.66
CA THR A 120 4.12 -8.41 -2.28
C THR A 120 2.89 -8.39 -1.38
N ARG A 121 1.86 -7.63 -1.78
CA ARG A 121 0.56 -7.58 -1.09
C ARG A 121 -0.04 -8.96 -0.76
N GLY A 122 0.15 -9.97 -1.62
CA GLY A 122 -0.61 -11.23 -1.51
C GLY A 122 0.23 -12.48 -1.29
N GLN A 123 1.55 -12.42 -1.45
CA GLN A 123 2.42 -13.59 -1.42
C GLN A 123 3.89 -13.22 -1.20
N PHE A 124 4.55 -14.03 -0.35
CA PHE A 124 5.97 -13.92 -0.01
C PHE A 124 6.88 -14.21 -1.20
N ASP A 125 6.73 -15.37 -1.83
CA ASP A 125 7.63 -15.83 -2.89
C ASP A 125 7.10 -15.45 -4.28
N THR A 126 7.45 -14.26 -4.76
CA THR A 126 7.11 -13.79 -6.12
C THR A 126 8.36 -13.18 -6.77
N ASN A 127 8.41 -13.12 -8.10
CA ASN A 127 9.53 -12.48 -8.81
C ASN A 127 9.71 -11.01 -8.41
N TYR A 128 8.61 -10.29 -8.16
CA TYR A 128 8.65 -8.92 -7.63
C TYR A 128 9.29 -8.85 -6.24
N ALA A 129 8.95 -9.75 -5.33
CA ALA A 129 9.50 -9.79 -3.99
C ALA A 129 11.00 -10.15 -3.99
N LYS A 130 11.40 -11.12 -4.82
CA LYS A 130 12.82 -11.51 -5.00
C LYS A 130 13.63 -10.35 -5.58
N PHE A 131 13.14 -9.74 -6.65
CA PHE A 131 13.79 -8.58 -7.25
C PHE A 131 13.93 -7.43 -6.25
N ALA A 132 12.85 -7.09 -5.52
CA ALA A 132 12.88 -6.04 -4.52
C ALA A 132 13.84 -6.34 -3.37
N TYR A 133 13.96 -7.61 -2.95
CA TYR A 133 14.94 -8.04 -1.97
C TYR A 133 16.35 -7.70 -2.45
N ASP A 134 16.77 -8.21 -3.61
CA ASP A 134 18.11 -7.95 -4.14
C ASP A 134 18.37 -6.45 -4.33
N PHE A 135 17.36 -5.71 -4.79
CA PHE A 135 17.48 -4.28 -5.02
C PHE A 135 17.61 -3.47 -3.72
N ILE A 136 16.94 -3.87 -2.64
CA ILE A 136 17.10 -3.28 -1.29
C ILE A 136 18.55 -3.42 -0.80
N TYR A 137 19.17 -4.58 -1.00
CA TYR A 137 20.58 -4.81 -0.65
C TYR A 137 21.52 -4.02 -1.56
N HIS A 138 21.23 -3.95 -2.86
CA HIS A 138 22.02 -3.18 -3.81
C HIS A 138 22.04 -1.68 -3.47
N LEU A 139 20.90 -1.10 -3.08
CA LEU A 139 20.80 0.29 -2.62
C LEU A 139 21.46 0.49 -1.24
N GLY A 140 21.67 -0.59 -0.48
CA GLY A 140 22.22 -0.58 0.87
C GLY A 140 21.26 0.03 1.89
N ILE A 141 19.94 -0.09 1.67
CA ILE A 141 18.90 0.38 2.60
C ILE A 141 18.46 -0.71 3.59
N ASP A 142 18.86 -1.96 3.34
CA ASP A 142 18.65 -3.13 4.20
C ASP A 142 19.09 -2.89 5.67
N LYS A 143 20.26 -2.26 5.86
CA LYS A 143 20.80 -1.89 7.19
C LYS A 143 19.92 -0.92 7.98
N TYR A 144 19.00 -0.21 7.32
CA TYR A 144 18.11 0.76 7.95
C TYR A 144 16.68 0.22 8.17
N ILE A 145 16.40 -1.02 7.78
CA ILE A 145 15.14 -1.68 8.10
C ILE A 145 15.16 -2.06 9.58
N GLU A 146 14.25 -1.49 10.36
CA GLU A 146 14.19 -1.70 11.81
C GLU A 146 13.13 -2.75 12.20
N LYS A 147 13.31 -3.33 13.39
CA LYS A 147 12.27 -4.17 14.01
C LYS A 147 11.04 -3.32 14.32
N ASN A 148 9.88 -3.96 14.40
CA ASN A 148 8.58 -3.33 14.67
C ASN A 148 8.13 -2.30 13.63
N LYS A 149 8.88 -2.10 12.54
CA LYS A 149 8.49 -1.24 11.42
C LYS A 149 8.16 -2.06 10.18
N THR A 150 7.12 -1.63 9.48
CA THR A 150 6.72 -2.12 8.16
C THR A 150 6.95 -1.00 7.16
N TYR A 151 7.88 -1.20 6.24
CA TYR A 151 8.21 -0.26 5.18
C TYR A 151 7.42 -0.65 3.93
N LEU A 152 6.77 0.32 3.32
CA LEU A 152 5.92 0.12 2.15
C LEU A 152 6.53 0.86 0.97
N PHE A 153 6.94 0.11 -0.06
CA PHE A 153 7.51 0.65 -1.28
C PHE A 153 6.60 0.36 -2.46
N GLU A 154 6.59 1.24 -3.45
CA GLU A 154 6.18 0.87 -4.80
C GLU A 154 7.44 0.52 -5.60
N LEU A 155 7.53 -0.73 -6.06
CA LEU A 155 8.52 -1.13 -7.06
C LEU A 155 8.00 -0.75 -8.43
N ILE A 156 8.73 0.11 -9.12
CA ILE A 156 8.48 0.52 -10.51
C ILE A 156 9.67 0.14 -11.37
N GLY A 157 9.44 -0.05 -12.67
CA GLY A 157 10.51 -0.29 -13.63
C GLY A 157 10.02 -0.92 -14.93
N PRO A 158 10.89 -0.98 -15.95
CA PRO A 158 10.54 -1.51 -17.27
C PRO A 158 10.34 -3.03 -17.30
N ILE A 159 10.79 -3.74 -16.25
CA ILE A 159 10.81 -5.21 -16.20
C ILE A 159 9.39 -5.79 -16.02
N PHE A 160 8.45 -5.00 -15.52
CA PHE A 160 7.13 -5.48 -15.12
C PHE A 160 6.02 -4.78 -15.91
N PRO A 161 4.93 -5.49 -16.25
CA PRO A 161 3.85 -4.91 -17.03
C PRO A 161 3.09 -3.86 -16.19
N HIS A 162 3.35 -2.60 -16.50
CA HIS A 162 2.69 -1.42 -15.97
C HIS A 162 2.19 -0.57 -17.14
N ILE A 163 1.15 0.23 -16.91
CA ILE A 163 0.63 1.17 -17.91
C ILE A 163 1.60 2.34 -18.02
N VAL A 164 2.05 2.86 -16.87
CA VAL A 164 3.08 3.92 -16.85
C VAL A 164 4.41 3.33 -17.31
N LYS A 165 5.05 3.99 -18.28
CA LYS A 165 6.34 3.58 -18.85
C LYS A 165 7.49 4.18 -18.03
N TYR A 166 8.15 3.34 -17.24
CA TYR A 166 9.34 3.72 -16.46
C TYR A 166 10.62 3.36 -17.21
N GLY A 167 11.59 4.28 -17.24
CA GLY A 167 12.88 4.05 -17.90
C GLY A 167 13.88 3.22 -17.07
N GLU A 168 13.72 3.19 -15.75
CA GLU A 168 14.62 2.52 -14.82
C GLU A 168 13.86 1.92 -13.63
N ASN A 169 14.50 0.98 -12.93
CA ASN A 169 13.94 0.38 -11.73
C ASN A 169 14.12 1.31 -10.52
N ASP A 170 13.08 1.42 -9.68
CA ASP A 170 13.13 2.26 -8.48
C ASP A 170 12.19 1.72 -7.39
N LEU A 171 12.48 2.05 -6.13
CA LEU A 171 11.68 1.72 -4.96
C LEU A 171 11.23 2.99 -4.25
N LYS A 172 9.99 3.40 -4.51
CA LYS A 172 9.40 4.60 -3.91
C LYS A 172 8.84 4.28 -2.54
N LEU A 173 9.46 4.77 -1.47
CA LEU A 173 8.97 4.65 -0.10
C LEU A 173 7.67 5.45 0.05
N LEU A 174 6.57 4.73 0.24
CA LEU A 174 5.21 5.27 0.33
C LEU A 174 4.80 5.57 1.78
N ALA A 175 5.21 4.72 2.73
CA ALA A 175 4.93 4.88 4.15
C ALA A 175 5.81 3.95 5.00
N ILE A 176 5.87 4.26 6.29
CA ILE A 176 6.42 3.38 7.32
C ILE A 176 5.40 3.29 8.46
N ASN A 177 4.93 2.09 8.77
CA ASN A 177 4.09 1.84 9.93
C ASN A 177 4.94 1.24 11.04
N GLU A 178 4.89 1.84 12.23
CA GLU A 178 5.62 1.40 13.42
C GLU A 178 4.64 0.85 14.45
N ILE A 179 4.96 -0.32 14.99
CA ILE A 179 4.27 -0.89 16.15
C ILE A 179 4.99 -0.38 17.39
N LYS A 180 4.34 0.53 18.11
CA LYS A 180 4.88 1.16 19.32
C LYS A 180 3.78 1.24 20.38
N ASP A 181 4.11 0.90 21.62
CA ASP A 181 3.19 0.98 22.77
C ASP A 181 1.85 0.26 22.54
N ASN A 182 1.91 -0.88 21.84
CA ASN A 182 0.74 -1.69 21.43
C ASN A 182 -0.23 -0.98 20.46
N GLU A 183 0.22 0.08 19.80
CA GLU A 183 -0.48 0.79 18.74
C GLU A 183 0.30 0.72 17.42
N ILE A 184 -0.36 1.10 16.33
CA ILE A 184 0.26 1.24 15.02
C ILE A 184 0.25 2.72 14.66
N ILE A 185 1.44 3.29 14.54
CA ILE A 185 1.66 4.69 14.20
C ILE A 185 2.28 4.73 12.82
N GLU A 186 1.70 5.52 11.93
CA GLU A 186 2.36 5.80 10.65
C GLU A 186 3.33 6.96 10.84
N ILE A 187 4.59 6.76 10.43
CA ILE A 187 5.60 7.82 10.42
C ILE A 187 5.20 8.87 9.39
N ASN A 188 5.06 10.12 9.83
CA ASN A 188 4.69 11.23 8.96
C ASN A 188 5.83 11.61 8.00
N LEU A 189 5.81 11.04 6.79
CA LEU A 189 6.81 11.31 5.74
C LEU A 189 6.77 12.74 5.17
N TYR A 190 5.79 13.56 5.57
CA TYR A 190 5.70 14.98 5.20
C TYR A 190 6.42 15.90 6.20
N ASP A 191 6.88 15.37 7.33
CA ASP A 191 7.76 16.10 8.23
C ASP A 191 9.14 16.27 7.57
N LYS A 192 9.59 17.52 7.43
CA LYS A 192 10.84 17.87 6.71
C LYS A 192 12.08 17.26 7.35
N LYS A 193 12.11 17.11 8.69
CA LYS A 193 13.24 16.53 9.39
C LYS A 193 13.29 15.03 9.15
N ILE A 194 12.16 14.34 9.34
CA ILE A 194 12.04 12.90 9.10
C ILE A 194 12.40 12.56 7.65
N ARG A 195 11.85 13.32 6.70
CA ARG A 195 12.14 13.15 5.27
C ARG A 195 13.63 13.24 4.97
N LYS A 196 14.30 14.30 5.44
CA LYS A 196 15.75 14.50 5.26
C LYS A 196 16.58 13.37 5.88
N GLU A 197 16.17 12.86 7.04
CA GLU A 197 16.83 11.73 7.71
C GLU A 197 16.71 10.43 6.89
N LEU A 198 15.55 10.17 6.28
CA LEU A 198 15.32 9.00 5.44
C LEU A 198 16.05 9.11 4.08
N GLU A 199 16.06 10.29 3.47
CA GLU A 199 16.83 10.57 2.25
C GLU A 199 18.34 10.40 2.49
N ALA A 200 18.86 10.84 3.64
CA ALA A 200 20.26 10.59 4.03
C ALA A 200 20.58 9.10 4.21
N LYS A 201 19.56 8.28 4.50
CA LYS A 201 19.64 6.80 4.54
C LYS A 201 19.38 6.16 3.18
N LYS A 202 19.36 6.94 2.09
CA LYS A 202 19.13 6.53 0.70
C LYS A 202 17.71 6.02 0.40
N PHE A 203 16.73 6.23 1.27
CA PHE A 203 15.34 5.94 0.90
C PHE A 203 14.88 6.95 -0.14
N ASN A 204 14.33 6.46 -1.25
CA ASN A 204 13.71 7.29 -2.28
C ASN A 204 12.23 7.50 -1.95
N LEU A 205 11.85 8.65 -1.39
CA LEU A 205 10.51 8.86 -0.89
C LEU A 205 9.54 9.26 -2.00
N VAL A 206 8.28 8.83 -1.85
CA VAL A 206 7.16 9.29 -2.68
C VAL A 206 7.16 10.81 -2.84
N GLU A 207 6.97 11.26 -4.07
CA GLU A 207 6.76 12.68 -4.39
C GLU A 207 5.43 13.15 -3.81
N TYR A 208 5.44 14.30 -3.12
CA TYR A 208 4.24 14.94 -2.59
C TYR A 208 4.20 16.43 -2.94
N TYR A 209 2.99 16.97 -2.99
CA TYR A 209 2.72 18.34 -3.41
C TYR A 209 2.08 19.10 -2.25
N GLU A 210 2.82 20.05 -1.67
CA GLU A 210 2.39 20.83 -0.48
C GLU A 210 1.18 21.74 -0.75
N LYS A 211 1.07 22.27 -1.97
CA LYS A 211 0.09 23.31 -2.32
C LYS A 211 -0.95 22.85 -3.35
N LEU A 212 -0.83 21.62 -3.86
CA LEU A 212 -1.74 21.12 -4.87
C LEU A 212 -3.11 20.85 -4.25
N THR A 213 -4.14 21.45 -4.84
CA THR A 213 -5.52 21.21 -4.45
C THR A 213 -6.10 19.99 -5.15
N ILE A 214 -7.18 19.42 -4.61
CA ILE A 214 -7.90 18.30 -5.24
C ILE A 214 -8.46 18.70 -6.62
N LYS A 215 -8.82 19.97 -6.81
CA LYS A 215 -9.32 20.48 -8.09
C LYS A 215 -8.21 20.48 -9.15
N GLU A 216 -7.07 21.09 -8.85
CA GLU A 216 -5.91 21.11 -9.75
C GLU A 216 -5.40 19.68 -10.04
N ALA A 217 -5.40 18.79 -9.04
CA ALA A 217 -5.05 17.39 -9.25
C ALA A 217 -5.97 16.68 -10.26
N LYS A 218 -7.27 17.02 -10.30
CA LYS A 218 -8.20 16.50 -11.32
C LYS A 218 -7.89 17.07 -12.71
N GLU A 219 -7.61 18.36 -12.81
CA GLU A 219 -7.26 19.02 -14.07
C GLU A 219 -5.98 18.40 -14.67
N ILE A 220 -4.95 18.16 -13.85
CA ILE A 220 -3.72 17.47 -14.27
C ILE A 220 -4.03 16.06 -14.80
N LEU A 221 -4.90 15.31 -14.13
CA LEU A 221 -5.27 13.95 -14.55
C LEU A 221 -5.98 13.91 -15.90
N GLU A 222 -6.81 14.91 -16.19
CA GLU A 222 -7.51 15.02 -17.48
C GLU A 222 -6.55 15.36 -18.62
N ALA A 223 -5.52 16.16 -18.32
CA ALA A 223 -4.49 16.58 -19.27
C ALA A 223 -3.36 15.57 -19.49
N THR A 224 -3.28 14.49 -18.71
CA THR A 224 -2.17 13.53 -18.77
C THR A 224 -2.58 12.21 -19.43
N GLU A 225 -1.68 11.64 -20.23
CA GLU A 225 -1.87 10.32 -20.83
C GLU A 225 -1.52 9.18 -19.86
N PRO A 226 -2.26 8.04 -19.91
CA PRO A 226 -2.07 6.94 -18.98
C PRO A 226 -0.64 6.40 -18.89
N GLU A 227 0.08 6.41 -20.01
CA GLU A 227 1.46 5.94 -20.09
C GLU A 227 2.47 6.81 -19.32
N ASN A 228 2.10 8.03 -18.95
CA ASN A 228 2.97 8.96 -18.24
C ASN A 228 2.61 9.07 -16.75
N PHE A 229 1.35 8.84 -16.39
CA PHE A 229 0.88 9.12 -15.04
C PHE A 229 -0.40 8.37 -14.68
N GLU A 230 -0.36 7.60 -13.59
CA GLU A 230 -1.54 6.92 -13.08
C GLU A 230 -2.46 7.86 -12.30
N GLY A 231 -1.87 8.65 -11.40
CA GLY A 231 -2.60 9.66 -10.69
C GLY A 231 -2.06 10.01 -9.33
N PHE A 232 -2.99 10.21 -8.38
CA PHE A 232 -2.67 10.77 -7.07
C PHE A 232 -3.28 9.93 -5.94
N VAL A 233 -2.66 10.03 -4.76
CA VAL A 233 -3.25 9.63 -3.49
C VAL A 233 -3.41 10.87 -2.62
N ILE A 234 -4.63 11.16 -2.19
CA ILE A 234 -4.91 12.17 -1.18
C ILE A 234 -4.81 11.46 0.18
N HIS A 235 -3.96 11.97 1.06
CA HIS A 235 -3.70 11.38 2.37
C HIS A 235 -4.01 12.37 3.48
N PHE A 236 -4.90 11.97 4.40
CA PHE A 236 -5.25 12.69 5.62
C PHE A 236 -4.60 11.98 6.83
N PRO A 237 -3.33 12.28 7.17
CA PRO A 237 -2.60 11.55 8.21
C PRO A 237 -3.27 11.64 9.57
N TYR A 238 -3.91 12.78 9.88
CA TYR A 238 -4.55 13.01 11.17
C TYR A 238 -6.00 12.50 11.24
N PHE A 239 -6.57 12.01 10.13
CA PHE A 239 -7.90 11.40 10.11
C PHE A 239 -7.79 9.90 9.84
N ASN A 240 -7.31 9.16 10.84
CA ASN A 240 -7.11 7.71 10.79
C ASN A 240 -6.26 7.24 9.58
N ASN A 241 -5.28 8.05 9.16
CA ASN A 241 -4.48 7.83 7.94
C ASN A 241 -5.34 7.55 6.69
N LEU A 242 -6.49 8.21 6.57
CA LEU A 242 -7.40 8.05 5.44
C LEU A 242 -6.65 8.37 4.14
N ARG A 243 -6.71 7.41 3.21
CA ARG A 243 -6.20 7.56 1.85
C ARG A 243 -7.34 7.48 0.85
N ILE A 244 -7.24 8.25 -0.21
CA ILE A 244 -8.19 8.26 -1.32
C ILE A 244 -7.39 8.27 -2.61
N LYS A 245 -7.69 7.37 -3.54
CA LYS A 245 -7.04 7.34 -4.86
C LYS A 245 -7.83 8.17 -5.87
N LEU A 246 -7.10 8.95 -6.65
CA LEU A 246 -7.60 9.73 -7.76
C LEU A 246 -6.88 9.27 -9.02
N LYS A 247 -7.62 8.73 -10.00
CA LYS A 247 -7.11 8.28 -11.29
C LYS A 247 -8.00 8.86 -12.40
N SER A 248 -7.42 9.14 -13.57
CA SER A 248 -8.20 9.52 -14.75
C SER A 248 -9.07 8.34 -15.24
N ASN A 249 -10.15 8.65 -15.97
CA ASN A 249 -10.98 7.60 -16.59
C ASN A 249 -10.19 6.85 -17.68
N LYS A 250 -9.34 7.56 -18.44
CA LYS A 250 -8.41 6.97 -19.42
C LYS A 250 -7.56 5.87 -18.77
N PHE A 251 -6.93 6.15 -17.62
CA PHE A 251 -6.12 5.16 -16.93
C PHE A 251 -6.93 3.96 -16.41
N LYS A 252 -8.12 4.21 -15.85
CA LYS A 252 -9.02 3.13 -15.40
C LYS A 252 -9.45 2.22 -16.54
N GLU A 253 -9.53 2.73 -17.77
CA GLU A 253 -9.85 1.94 -18.97
C GLU A 253 -8.66 1.08 -19.42
N GLU A 254 -7.46 1.66 -19.49
CA GLU A 254 -6.22 0.92 -19.77
C GLU A 254 -5.97 -0.21 -18.75
N GLU A 255 -6.25 0.02 -17.46
CA GLU A 255 -6.16 -1.00 -16.41
C GLU A 255 -7.09 -2.19 -16.67
N LYS A 256 -8.29 -1.94 -17.22
CA LYS A 256 -9.21 -3.03 -17.62
C LYS A 256 -8.68 -3.78 -18.84
N ASN A 257 -8.08 -3.08 -19.80
CA ASN A 257 -7.53 -3.68 -21.02
C ASN A 257 -6.32 -4.56 -20.72
N LEU A 258 -5.38 -4.07 -19.92
CA LEU A 258 -4.20 -4.83 -19.49
C LEU A 258 -4.58 -6.12 -18.73
N VAL A 259 -5.56 -6.04 -17.82
CA VAL A 259 -6.04 -7.22 -17.09
C VAL A 259 -6.69 -8.26 -18.02
N LYS A 260 -7.38 -7.84 -19.08
CA LYS A 260 -7.92 -8.76 -20.09
C LYS A 260 -6.80 -9.42 -20.90
N TYR A 261 -5.80 -8.64 -21.31
CA TYR A 261 -4.65 -9.14 -22.07
C TYR A 261 -3.84 -10.19 -21.30
N ILE A 262 -3.46 -9.91 -20.05
CA ILE A 262 -2.69 -10.84 -19.20
C ILE A 262 -3.46 -12.14 -18.98
N LYS A 263 -4.78 -12.07 -18.84
CA LYS A 263 -5.60 -13.29 -18.73
C LYS A 263 -5.56 -14.08 -20.02
N TYR A 264 -5.72 -13.44 -21.18
CA TYR A 264 -5.72 -14.12 -22.47
C TYR A 264 -4.42 -14.89 -22.71
N GLU A 265 -3.26 -14.27 -22.47
CA GLU A 265 -1.95 -14.93 -22.66
C GLU A 265 -1.68 -16.07 -21.68
N GLN A 266 -2.34 -16.12 -20.52
CA GLN A 266 -2.23 -17.25 -19.61
C GLN A 266 -3.06 -18.47 -20.04
N PHE A 267 -3.96 -18.31 -21.03
CA PHE A 267 -4.85 -19.36 -21.54
C PHE A 267 -4.62 -19.71 -23.03
N SER A 268 -3.68 -19.04 -23.70
CA SER A 268 -3.22 -19.33 -25.07
C SER A 268 -1.87 -20.05 -25.04
#